data_AF-A0A2G8L542-F1
#
_entry.id   AF-A0A2G8L542-F1
#
_cell.length_a   1.000
_cell.length_b   1.000
_cell.length_c   1.000
_cell.angle_alpha   90.00
_cell.angle_beta   90.00
_cell.angle_gamma   90.00
#
_symmetry.space_group_name_H-M   'P 1'
#
loop_
_entity.id
_entity.type
_entity.pdbx_description
1 polymer ?
#
loop_
_entity_poly.entity_id
_entity_poly.type
_entity_poly.pdbx_seq_one_letter_code
_entity_poly.pdbx_strand_id
1 'polypeptide(L)'
;MGPMIKGYFVEPTIYECEDPHDKLMEEEIFGPIVGAYIYPDNKYKEVLDLIAETSPYALTGAVFAQDEKVIEETHAALKDTAGNFYINDKSTGAVVNQQPFGGARASG
;
A
#
# COMPACT_ATOMS: atom_id res chain seq x y z
N MET A 1 40.26 -9.82 10.88
CA MET A 1 39.20 -9.16 11.65
C MET A 1 38.71 -7.99 10.79
N GLY A 2 37.62 -8.16 10.05
CA GLY A 2 37.13 -7.18 9.08
C GLY A 2 36.53 -5.94 9.77
N PRO A 3 36.43 -4.78 9.09
CA PRO A 3 36.02 -3.54 9.72
C PRO A 3 34.59 -3.63 10.25
N MET A 4 34.35 -3.00 11.41
CA MET A 4 33.01 -2.88 11.99
C MET A 4 32.11 -2.08 11.04
N ILE A 5 31.04 -2.72 10.58
CA ILE A 5 29.89 -2.08 9.93
C ILE A 5 29.39 -0.94 10.84
N LYS A 6 29.52 0.31 10.36
CA LYS A 6 28.96 1.50 11.00
C LYS A 6 28.01 2.18 10.02
N GLY A 7 26.71 2.14 10.32
CA GLY A 7 25.64 2.82 9.59
C GLY A 7 24.27 2.35 10.09
N TYR A 8 23.20 3.04 9.67
CA TYR A 8 21.81 2.67 10.00
C TYR A 8 21.30 1.64 8.99
N PHE A 9 21.93 0.46 8.99
CA PHE A 9 21.57 -0.62 8.06
C PHE A 9 20.45 -1.45 8.64
N VAL A 10 19.40 -1.67 7.83
CA VAL A 10 18.30 -2.59 8.10
C VAL A 10 18.13 -3.43 6.84
N GLU A 11 18.08 -4.75 6.99
CA GLU A 11 17.88 -5.66 5.86
C GLU A 11 16.44 -5.56 5.32
N PRO A 12 16.22 -5.64 3.99
CA PRO A 12 14.89 -5.75 3.42
C PRO A 12 14.13 -6.92 4.03
N THR A 13 12.92 -6.67 4.53
CA THR A 13 12.13 -7.66 5.26
C THR A 13 10.74 -7.78 4.65
N ILE A 14 10.29 -9.01 4.38
CA ILE A 14 8.91 -9.33 4.01
C ILE A 14 8.29 -10.06 5.20
N TYR A 15 7.10 -9.65 5.61
CA TYR A 15 6.36 -10.26 6.69
C TYR A 15 4.96 -10.62 6.22
N GLU A 16 4.57 -11.88 6.40
CA GLU A 16 3.20 -12.33 6.15
C GLU A 16 2.36 -12.04 7.39
N CYS A 17 1.38 -11.15 7.27
CA CYS A 17 0.42 -10.85 8.33
C CYS A 17 -0.72 -11.86 8.27
N GLU A 18 -1.00 -12.54 9.38
CA GLU A 18 -2.20 -13.39 9.53
C GLU A 18 -3.44 -12.57 9.93
N ASP A 19 -3.23 -11.46 10.63
CA ASP A 19 -4.27 -10.49 11.02
C ASP A 19 -4.16 -9.24 10.13
N PRO A 20 -5.21 -8.87 9.38
CA PRO A 20 -5.16 -7.67 8.55
C PRO A 20 -5.15 -6.37 9.38
N HIS A 21 -5.43 -6.43 10.68
CA HIS A 21 -5.30 -5.32 11.64
C HIS A 21 -4.00 -5.40 12.45
N ASP A 22 -3.00 -6.16 11.99
CA ASP A 22 -1.64 -6.07 12.54
C ASP A 22 -1.15 -4.62 12.46
N LYS A 23 -0.37 -4.19 13.46
CA LYS A 23 0.26 -2.86 13.49
C LYS A 23 1.02 -2.54 12.21
N LEU A 24 1.65 -3.55 11.58
CA LEU A 24 2.37 -3.35 10.32
C LEU A 24 1.46 -2.90 9.15
N MET A 25 0.15 -3.16 9.24
CA MET A 25 -0.84 -2.75 8.24
C MET A 25 -1.46 -1.38 8.51
N GLU A 26 -1.43 -0.91 9.78
CA GLU A 26 -2.08 0.34 10.19
C GLU A 26 -1.09 1.48 10.46
N GLU A 27 0.12 1.17 10.93
CA GLU A 27 1.12 2.14 11.36
C GLU A 27 2.21 2.37 10.28
N GLU A 28 2.65 3.61 10.13
CA GLU A 28 3.71 3.98 9.19
C GLU A 28 5.11 3.74 9.80
N ILE A 29 5.87 2.81 9.20
CA ILE A 29 7.17 2.37 9.74
C ILE A 29 8.37 3.16 9.16
N PHE A 30 8.26 3.69 7.93
CA PHE A 30 9.35 4.41 7.24
C PHE A 30 10.67 3.61 7.08
N GLY A 31 10.57 2.27 6.95
CA GLY A 31 11.71 1.36 6.80
C GLY A 31 11.53 0.36 5.65
N PRO A 32 12.54 -0.48 5.35
CA PRO A 32 12.50 -1.44 4.24
C PRO A 32 11.71 -2.72 4.63
N ILE A 33 10.51 -2.55 5.17
CA ILE A 33 9.63 -3.63 5.64
C ILE A 33 8.35 -3.61 4.81
N VAL A 34 7.97 -4.77 4.26
CA VAL A 34 6.71 -4.96 3.53
C VAL A 34 5.87 -6.00 4.25
N GLY A 35 4.66 -5.60 4.66
CA GLY A 35 3.62 -6.51 5.12
C GLY A 35 2.83 -7.08 3.95
N ALA A 36 2.48 -8.36 4.01
CA ALA A 36 1.64 -9.04 3.03
C ALA A 36 0.50 -9.77 3.75
N TYR A 37 -0.74 -9.48 3.38
CA TYR A 37 -1.92 -10.21 3.86
C TYR A 37 -2.46 -11.06 2.71
N ILE A 38 -2.51 -12.38 2.91
CA ILE A 38 -3.00 -13.32 1.90
C ILE A 38 -4.50 -13.55 2.11
N TYR A 39 -5.29 -13.35 1.06
CA TYR A 39 -6.73 -13.55 1.10
C TYR A 39 -7.20 -14.57 0.04
N PRO A 40 -8.29 -15.31 0.29
CA PRO A 40 -8.89 -16.18 -0.73
C PRO A 40 -9.47 -15.38 -1.89
N ASP A 41 -9.26 -15.80 -3.15
CA ASP A 41 -9.72 -15.07 -4.34
C ASP A 41 -11.21 -14.67 -4.30
N ASN A 42 -12.08 -15.55 -3.78
CA ASN A 42 -13.51 -15.29 -3.68
C ASN A 42 -13.90 -14.25 -2.62
N LYS A 43 -12.93 -13.74 -1.84
CA LYS A 43 -13.07 -12.72 -0.81
C LYS A 43 -12.59 -11.33 -1.25
N TYR A 44 -12.20 -11.17 -2.51
CA TYR A 44 -11.72 -9.89 -3.07
C TYR A 44 -12.57 -8.67 -2.68
N LYS A 45 -13.91 -8.76 -2.73
CA LYS A 45 -14.78 -7.62 -2.37
C LYS A 45 -14.68 -7.23 -0.90
N GLU A 46 -14.63 -8.22 -0.01
CA GLU A 46 -14.43 -8.00 1.43
C GLU A 46 -13.05 -7.40 1.70
N VAL A 47 -12.04 -7.71 0.86
CA VAL A 47 -10.71 -7.12 0.96
C VAL A 47 -10.67 -5.67 0.50
N LEU A 48 -11.49 -5.27 -0.48
CA LEU A 48 -11.61 -3.85 -0.83
C LEU A 48 -12.16 -3.03 0.34
N ASP A 49 -13.18 -3.55 1.03
CA ASP A 49 -13.74 -2.90 2.22
C ASP A 49 -12.69 -2.82 3.33
N LEU A 50 -11.96 -3.92 3.57
CA LEU A 50 -10.85 -3.98 4.52
C LEU A 50 -9.78 -2.92 4.23
N ILE A 51 -9.31 -2.80 2.97
CA ILE A 51 -8.31 -1.78 2.58
C ILE A 51 -8.84 -0.37 2.87
N ALA A 52 -10.13 -0.13 2.62
CA ALA A 52 -10.72 1.19 2.82
C ALA A 52 -10.78 1.61 4.30
N GLU A 53 -10.87 0.65 5.22
CA GLU A 53 -11.07 0.87 6.66
C GLU A 53 -9.79 0.74 7.52
N THR A 54 -8.81 -0.05 7.07
CA THR A 54 -7.64 -0.43 7.90
C THR A 54 -6.71 0.75 8.17
N SER A 55 -6.32 1.50 7.13
CA SER A 55 -5.34 2.58 7.30
C SER A 55 -5.99 3.93 7.58
N PRO A 56 -5.50 4.70 8.57
CA PRO A 56 -5.92 6.09 8.76
C PRO A 56 -5.35 7.02 7.67
N TYR A 57 -4.41 6.55 6.87
CA TYR A 57 -3.72 7.30 5.82
C TYR A 57 -4.38 7.08 4.45
N ALA A 58 -4.21 8.04 3.54
CA ALA A 58 -4.69 7.95 2.16
C ALA A 58 -3.77 8.71 1.19
N LEU A 59 -2.48 8.38 1.19
CA LEU A 59 -1.49 9.04 0.34
C LEU A 59 -1.41 8.41 -1.05
N THR A 60 -0.89 7.18 -1.14
CA THR A 60 -0.77 6.45 -2.41
C THR A 60 -1.32 5.03 -2.31
N GLY A 61 -1.79 4.48 -3.43
CA GLY A 61 -2.29 3.12 -3.53
C GLY A 61 -2.16 2.59 -4.95
N ALA A 62 -2.09 1.28 -5.12
CA ALA A 62 -1.97 0.66 -6.44
C ALA A 62 -2.80 -0.62 -6.55
N VAL A 63 -3.34 -0.86 -7.74
CA VAL A 63 -3.96 -2.14 -8.11
C VAL A 63 -3.20 -2.77 -9.27
N PHE A 64 -2.97 -4.07 -9.19
CA PHE A 64 -2.40 -4.87 -10.27
C PHE A 64 -3.46 -5.86 -10.76
N ALA A 65 -4.02 -5.61 -11.94
CA ALA A 65 -5.05 -6.42 -12.55
C ALA A 65 -5.06 -6.23 -14.07
N GLN A 66 -5.51 -7.25 -14.80
CA GLN A 66 -5.71 -7.19 -16.25
C GLN A 66 -7.19 -7.21 -16.64
N ASP A 67 -8.07 -7.67 -15.74
CA ASP A 67 -9.50 -7.62 -15.96
C ASP A 67 -10.00 -6.19 -15.72
N GLU A 68 -10.55 -5.58 -16.76
CA GLU A 68 -11.06 -4.22 -16.76
C GLU A 68 -12.16 -4.03 -15.70
N LYS A 69 -13.01 -5.04 -15.47
CA LYS A 69 -14.06 -4.96 -14.45
C LYS A 69 -13.48 -4.90 -13.05
N VAL A 70 -12.41 -5.67 -12.79
CA VAL A 70 -11.71 -5.64 -11.50
C VAL A 70 -11.07 -4.27 -11.28
N ILE A 71 -10.46 -3.69 -12.33
CA ILE A 71 -9.87 -2.35 -12.27
C ILE A 71 -10.92 -1.30 -11.95
N GLU A 72 -12.06 -1.31 -12.66
CA GLU A 72 -13.16 -0.36 -12.45
C GLU A 72 -13.78 -0.51 -11.05
N GLU A 73 -14.07 -1.74 -10.63
CA GLU A 73 -14.62 -2.04 -9.30
C GLU A 73 -13.66 -1.58 -8.19
N THR A 74 -12.37 -1.90 -8.31
CA THR A 74 -11.34 -1.52 -7.32
C THR A 74 -11.18 0.00 -7.26
N HIS A 75 -11.10 0.67 -8.43
CA HIS A 75 -10.94 2.11 -8.48
C HIS A 75 -12.16 2.83 -7.87
N ALA A 76 -13.38 2.32 -8.11
CA ALA A 76 -14.58 2.89 -7.51
C ALA A 76 -14.63 2.70 -5.98
N ALA A 77 -14.26 1.52 -5.49
CA ALA A 77 -14.26 1.20 -4.06
C ALA A 77 -13.17 1.97 -3.29
N LEU A 78 -11.99 2.15 -3.89
CA LEU A 78 -10.80 2.72 -3.24
C LEU A 78 -10.55 4.20 -3.57
N LYS A 79 -11.48 4.88 -4.25
CA LYS A 79 -11.32 6.27 -4.69
C LYS A 79 -10.94 7.25 -3.57
N ASP A 80 -11.37 6.98 -2.33
CA ASP A 80 -11.17 7.84 -1.15
C ASP A 80 -10.06 7.31 -0.22
N THR A 81 -9.27 6.33 -0.68
CA THR A 81 -8.21 5.67 0.10
C THR A 81 -6.80 6.02 -0.42
N ALA A 82 -6.68 6.72 -1.55
CA ALA A 82 -5.41 7.21 -2.08
C ALA A 82 -5.61 8.47 -2.93
N GLY A 83 -4.87 9.54 -2.62
CA GLY A 83 -4.85 10.72 -3.50
C GLY A 83 -4.05 10.49 -4.79
N ASN A 84 -3.07 9.58 -4.76
CA ASN A 84 -2.39 9.05 -5.95
C ASN A 84 -2.66 7.55 -6.09
N PHE A 85 -3.56 7.20 -7.01
CA PHE A 85 -3.92 5.82 -7.32
C PHE A 85 -3.28 5.36 -8.64
N TYR A 86 -2.64 4.18 -8.62
CA TYR A 86 -1.90 3.63 -9.75
C TYR A 86 -2.53 2.31 -10.23
N ILE A 87 -2.60 2.12 -11.54
CA ILE A 87 -3.05 0.87 -12.16
C ILE A 87 -1.84 0.27 -12.87
N ASN A 88 -1.45 -0.94 -12.47
CA ASN A 88 -0.32 -1.70 -13.03
C ASN A 88 1.02 -0.96 -13.00
N ASP A 89 1.24 -0.13 -11.98
CA ASP A 89 2.51 0.52 -11.66
C ASP A 89 2.71 0.55 -10.15
N LYS A 90 3.96 0.75 -9.72
CA LYS A 90 4.30 0.91 -8.30
C LYS A 90 3.69 2.21 -7.75
N SER A 91 3.37 2.24 -6.45
CA SER A 91 2.70 3.36 -5.78
C SER A 91 3.59 4.59 -5.49
N THR A 92 4.72 4.73 -6.19
CA THR A 92 5.75 5.75 -5.92
C THR A 92 6.24 6.42 -7.20
N GLY A 93 6.94 7.54 -7.06
CA GLY A 93 7.63 8.19 -8.18
C GLY A 93 6.72 9.07 -9.02
N ALA A 94 5.75 9.74 -8.38
CA ALA A 94 5.00 10.81 -9.01
C ALA A 94 5.96 11.88 -9.61
N VAL A 95 5.67 12.29 -10.84
CA VAL A 95 6.45 13.26 -11.58
C VAL A 95 5.68 14.59 -11.63
N VAL A 96 6.39 15.68 -11.34
CA VAL A 96 5.85 17.04 -11.40
C VAL A 96 5.19 17.27 -12.76
N ASN A 97 3.98 17.85 -12.75
CA ASN A 97 3.14 18.09 -13.92
C ASN A 97 2.63 16.85 -14.67
N GLN A 98 2.79 15.64 -14.13
CA GLN A 98 2.15 14.43 -14.68
C GLN A 98 1.21 13.79 -13.67
N GLN A 99 1.68 13.58 -12.44
CA GLN A 99 0.87 13.09 -11.33
C GLN A 99 1.02 14.09 -10.18
N PRO A 100 0.14 15.10 -10.07
CA PRO A 100 0.09 15.95 -8.88
C PRO A 100 0.05 15.07 -7.64
N PHE A 101 0.96 15.32 -6.69
CA PHE A 101 1.16 14.44 -5.54
C PHE A 101 0.47 14.99 -4.30
N GLY A 102 -0.32 14.17 -3.63
CA GLY A 102 -1.05 14.55 -2.43
C GLY A 102 -2.00 13.47 -1.95
N GLY A 103 -2.46 13.59 -0.71
CA GLY A 103 -3.40 12.67 -0.08
C GLY A 103 -4.38 13.40 0.83
N ALA A 104 -5.26 12.64 1.46
CA ALA A 104 -6.25 13.11 2.43
C ALA A 104 -6.18 12.28 3.71
N ARG A 105 -7.23 12.33 4.54
CA ARG A 105 -7.29 11.65 5.85
C ARG A 105 -6.12 12.09 6.75
N ALA A 106 -5.41 11.17 7.40
CA ALA A 106 -4.24 11.51 8.19
C ALA A 106 -3.00 11.88 7.34
N SER A 107 -3.08 11.83 6.00
CA SER A 107 -1.97 12.16 5.10
C SER A 107 -1.87 13.65 4.73
N GLY A 108 -2.86 14.49 5.08
CA GLY A 108 -2.87 15.92 4.76
C GLY A 108 -4.23 16.59 4.85
#